data_AF-A0A316NLX4-F1
#
_entry.id   AF-A0A316NLX4-F1
#
_cell.length_a   1.000
_cell.length_b   1.000
_cell.length_c   1.000
_cell.angle_alpha   90.00
_cell.angle_beta   90.00
_cell.angle_gamma   90.00
#
_symmetry.space_group_name_H-M   'P 1'
#
loop_
_entity.id
_entity.type
_entity.pdbx_description
1 polymer ?
#
loop_
_entity_poly.entity_id
_entity_poly.type
_entity_poly.pdbx_seq_one_letter_code
_entity_poly.pdbx_strand_id
1 'polypeptide(L)'
;SPRYFGSVARGQTNASIIVLEKLCKGFELTPNELLRIPPLSDSRLPMAVAESRFICGLGCYPVCPYCKLTLDREYQHFCDRCGQELDWKDYSNAIIIFPSRS
;
A
#
# COMPACT_ATOMS: atom_id res chain seq x y z
N SER A 1 -17.46 19.58 15.07
CA SER A 1 -17.73 18.85 16.33
C SER A 1 -16.81 17.64 16.41
N PRO A 2 -16.07 17.44 17.52
CA PRO A 2 -15.15 16.31 17.71
C PRO A 2 -15.82 14.94 17.53
N ARG A 3 -17.11 14.82 17.91
CA ARG A 3 -17.87 13.57 17.76
C ARG A 3 -18.07 13.18 16.30
N TYR A 4 -18.43 14.14 15.44
CA TYR A 4 -18.64 13.89 14.01
C TYR A 4 -17.34 13.51 13.31
N PHE A 5 -16.25 14.22 13.59
CA PHE A 5 -14.92 13.87 13.09
C PHE A 5 -14.53 12.44 13.52
N GLY A 6 -14.73 12.10 14.79
CA GLY A 6 -14.46 10.75 15.29
C GLY A 6 -15.26 9.67 14.56
N SER A 7 -16.52 9.92 14.22
CA SER A 7 -17.34 8.97 13.45
C SER A 7 -16.83 8.80 12.01
N VAL A 8 -16.36 9.88 11.36
CA VAL A 8 -15.72 9.81 10.04
C VAL A 8 -14.43 8.99 10.10
N ALA A 9 -13.55 9.29 11.06
CA ALA A 9 -12.27 8.61 11.22
C ALA A 9 -12.41 7.10 11.49
N ARG A 10 -13.51 6.69 12.14
CA ARG A 10 -13.84 5.26 12.39
C ARG A 10 -14.66 4.60 11.27
N GLY A 11 -14.92 5.30 10.16
CA GLY A 11 -15.72 4.74 9.05
C GLY A 11 -17.20 4.51 9.38
N GLN A 12 -17.72 5.16 10.43
CA GLN A 12 -19.12 4.99 10.88
C GLN A 12 -20.09 5.93 10.16
N THR A 13 -19.58 6.85 9.33
CA THR A 13 -20.40 7.77 8.53
C THR A 13 -19.65 8.17 7.27
N ASN A 14 -20.39 8.42 6.19
CA ASN A 14 -19.81 8.92 4.94
C ASN A 14 -19.46 10.41 5.10
N ALA A 15 -18.24 10.76 4.70
CA ALA A 15 -17.83 12.17 4.59
C ALA A 15 -18.41 12.77 3.30
N SER A 16 -18.99 13.96 3.40
CA SER A 16 -19.30 14.75 2.21
C SER A 16 -18.04 15.40 1.63
N ILE A 17 -18.12 15.90 0.39
CA ILE A 17 -17.01 16.63 -0.25
C ILE A 17 -16.55 17.84 0.59
N ILE A 18 -17.48 18.53 1.24
CA ILE A 18 -17.19 19.69 2.10
C ILE A 18 -16.38 19.26 3.34
N VAL A 19 -16.67 18.07 3.87
CA VAL A 19 -15.91 17.51 5.00
C VAL A 19 -14.51 17.14 4.52
N LEU A 20 -14.38 16.50 3.36
CA LEU A 20 -13.08 16.17 2.76
C LEU A 20 -12.22 17.43 2.57
N GLU A 21 -12.76 18.49 1.98
CA GLU A 21 -12.04 19.77 1.80
C GLU A 21 -11.55 20.37 3.11
N LYS A 22 -12.38 20.32 4.16
CA LYS A 22 -12.00 20.79 5.50
C LYS A 22 -10.90 19.94 6.12
N LEU A 23 -10.90 18.63 5.88
CA LEU A 23 -9.85 17.72 6.32
C LEU A 23 -8.54 18.04 5.60
N CYS A 24 -8.56 18.17 4.26
CA CYS A 24 -7.39 18.55 3.47
C CYS A 24 -6.76 19.86 3.98
N LYS A 25 -7.59 20.90 4.19
CA LYS A 25 -7.13 22.19 4.75
C LYS A 25 -6.58 22.06 6.17
N GLY A 26 -7.22 21.27 7.02
CA GLY A 26 -6.83 21.12 8.43
C GLY A 26 -5.58 20.27 8.65
N PHE A 27 -5.30 19.33 7.75
CA PHE A 27 -4.08 18.50 7.79
C PHE A 27 -2.97 19.01 6.89
N GLU A 28 -3.20 20.09 6.12
CA GLU A 28 -2.26 20.61 5.13
C GLU A 28 -1.85 19.53 4.10
N LEU A 29 -2.81 18.68 3.71
CA LEU A 29 -2.65 17.62 2.73
C LEU A 29 -3.51 17.87 1.51
N THR A 30 -3.02 17.49 0.33
CA THR A 30 -3.85 17.33 -0.87
C THR A 30 -4.84 16.18 -0.70
N PRO A 31 -5.92 16.12 -1.51
CA PRO A 31 -6.84 14.99 -1.48
C PRO A 31 -6.13 13.64 -1.67
N ASN A 32 -5.14 13.57 -2.57
CA ASN A 32 -4.40 12.34 -2.83
C ASN A 32 -3.53 11.93 -1.63
N GLU A 33 -2.82 12.86 -1.01
CA GLU A 33 -2.01 12.56 0.18
C GLU A 33 -2.89 12.11 1.36
N LEU A 34 -4.03 12.78 1.58
CA LEU A 34 -4.99 12.41 2.62
C LEU A 34 -5.59 11.01 2.38
N LEU A 35 -5.87 10.68 1.11
CA LEU A 35 -6.42 9.38 0.71
C LEU A 35 -5.34 8.32 0.48
N ARG A 36 -4.05 8.67 0.65
CA ARG A 36 -2.90 7.82 0.31
C ARG A 36 -2.93 7.29 -1.13
N ILE A 37 -3.47 8.09 -2.04
CA ILE A 37 -3.40 7.83 -3.48
C ILE A 37 -2.01 8.26 -3.95
N PRO A 38 -1.19 7.34 -4.48
CA PRO A 38 0.13 7.68 -4.98
C PRO A 38 0.04 8.63 -6.19
N PRO A 39 1.06 9.46 -6.45
CA PRO A 39 1.06 10.31 -7.64
C PRO A 39 0.95 9.45 -8.91
N LEU A 40 0.21 9.97 -9.90
CA LEU A 40 -0.04 9.30 -11.18
C LEU A 40 1.23 8.94 -11.95
N SER A 41 2.35 9.61 -11.66
CA SER A 41 3.66 9.34 -12.26
C SER A 41 4.35 8.09 -11.71
N ASP A 42 4.04 7.67 -10.48
CA ASP A 42 4.74 6.56 -9.80
C ASP A 42 3.99 5.22 -9.91
N SER A 43 2.70 5.24 -10.25
CA SER A 43 1.80 4.09 -10.06
C SER A 43 1.50 3.28 -11.32
N ARG A 44 2.22 3.52 -12.43
CA ARG A 44 1.92 2.87 -13.73
C ARG A 44 3.11 2.26 -14.47
N LEU A 45 4.32 2.39 -13.95
CA LEU A 45 5.43 1.64 -14.52
C LEU A 45 5.52 0.29 -13.78
N PRO A 46 5.55 -0.84 -14.49
CA PRO A 46 5.83 -2.13 -13.88
C PRO A 46 7.10 -2.04 -13.03
N MET A 47 7.00 -2.45 -11.76
CA MET A 47 8.13 -2.48 -10.84
C MET A 47 8.54 -3.92 -10.58
N ALA A 48 9.83 -4.20 -10.65
CA ALA A 48 10.38 -5.53 -10.42
C ALA A 48 10.13 -6.02 -8.99
N VAL A 49 9.54 -7.20 -8.86
CA VAL A 49 9.44 -7.93 -7.59
C VAL A 49 10.80 -8.59 -7.32
N ALA A 50 11.64 -7.93 -6.52
CA ALA A 50 13.03 -8.35 -6.28
C ALA A 50 13.29 -8.91 -4.87
N GLU A 51 12.28 -8.92 -4.00
CA GLU A 51 12.40 -9.33 -2.61
C GLU A 51 11.30 -10.31 -2.24
N SER A 52 11.67 -11.32 -1.43
CA SER A 52 10.75 -12.23 -0.77
C SER A 52 11.05 -12.26 0.72
N ARG A 53 10.01 -12.25 1.55
CA ARG A 53 10.15 -12.36 3.00
C ARG A 53 9.86 -13.79 3.44
N PHE A 54 10.79 -14.38 4.18
CA PHE A 54 10.56 -15.66 4.84
C PHE A 54 9.81 -15.43 6.15
N ILE A 55 8.70 -16.15 6.33
CA ILE A 55 7.92 -16.16 7.56
C ILE A 55 7.99 -17.57 8.14
N CYS A 56 8.53 -17.68 9.35
CA CYS A 56 8.73 -18.97 10.02
C CYS A 56 7.39 -19.72 10.14
N GLY A 57 7.36 -20.97 9.67
CA GLY A 57 6.17 -21.82 9.68
C GLY A 57 5.15 -21.55 8.56
N LEU A 58 5.34 -20.52 7.73
CA LEU A 58 4.43 -20.17 6.62
C LEU A 58 5.11 -20.27 5.25
N GLY A 59 6.38 -19.85 5.13
CA GLY A 59 7.15 -19.94 3.89
C GLY A 59 7.65 -18.59 3.39
N CYS A 60 8.04 -18.53 2.11
CA CYS A 60 8.49 -17.31 1.44
C CYS A 60 7.32 -16.63 0.72
N TYR A 61 7.20 -15.32 0.90
CA TYR A 61 6.18 -14.51 0.24
C TYR A 61 6.84 -13.34 -0.50
N PRO A 62 6.52 -13.10 -1.78
CA PRO A 62 7.02 -11.93 -2.48
C PRO A 62 6.58 -10.64 -1.81
N VAL A 63 7.39 -9.59 -1.95
CA VAL A 63 7.14 -8.27 -1.38
C VAL A 63 6.81 -7.28 -2.48
N CYS A 64 5.74 -6.50 -2.29
CA CYS A 64 5.42 -5.42 -3.21
C CYS A 64 6.56 -4.39 -3.25
N PRO A 65 7.11 -4.07 -4.42
CA PRO A 65 8.25 -3.15 -4.53
C PRO A 65 7.91 -1.72 -4.12
N TYR A 66 6.64 -1.33 -4.19
CA TYR A 66 6.15 -0.01 -3.80
C TYR A 66 5.76 0.07 -2.32
N CYS A 67 4.72 -0.66 -1.89
CA CYS A 67 4.20 -0.52 -0.52
C CYS A 67 4.92 -1.38 0.54
N LYS A 68 5.87 -2.23 0.13
CA LYS A 68 6.70 -3.09 1.00
C LYS A 68 5.93 -4.11 1.85
N LEU A 69 4.66 -4.35 1.54
CA LEU A 69 3.84 -5.41 2.13
C LEU A 69 4.03 -6.72 1.38
N THR A 70 3.86 -7.84 2.07
CA THR A 70 3.85 -9.18 1.45
C THR A 70 2.63 -9.33 0.56
N LEU A 71 2.83 -9.98 -0.59
CA LEU A 71 1.79 -10.33 -1.55
C LEU A 71 1.29 -11.75 -1.26
N ASP A 72 -0.02 -11.94 -1.38
CA ASP A 72 -0.64 -13.25 -1.12
C ASP A 72 -0.42 -14.27 -2.25
N ARG A 73 -0.10 -13.81 -3.47
CA ARG A 73 0.08 -14.64 -4.66
C ARG A 73 1.25 -14.18 -5.53
N GLU A 74 2.00 -15.14 -6.05
CA GLU A 74 3.03 -14.93 -7.06
C GLU A 74 2.40 -14.66 -8.44
N TYR A 75 3.13 -13.97 -9.32
CA TYR A 75 2.77 -13.74 -10.74
C TYR A 75 1.43 -13.01 -10.99
N GLN A 76 0.88 -12.32 -9.99
CA GLN A 76 -0.27 -11.44 -10.18
C GLN A 76 0.15 -10.13 -10.86
N HIS A 77 -0.71 -9.54 -11.70
CA HIS A 77 -0.37 -8.33 -12.44
C HIS A 77 -0.23 -7.08 -11.57
N PHE A 78 -1.03 -6.97 -10.50
CA PHE A 78 -1.09 -5.78 -9.65
C PHE A 78 -1.07 -6.14 -8.17
N CYS A 79 -0.54 -5.25 -7.35
CA CYS A 79 -0.63 -5.35 -5.89
C CYS A 79 -2.07 -5.11 -5.40
N ASP A 80 -2.63 -6.06 -4.66
CA ASP A 80 -3.93 -6.00 -4.00
C ASP A 80 -4.08 -4.86 -2.98
N ARG A 81 -2.96 -4.42 -2.37
CA ARG A 81 -2.93 -3.35 -1.36
C ARG A 81 -2.92 -1.95 -1.97
N CYS A 82 -2.08 -1.73 -2.99
CA CYS A 82 -1.74 -0.38 -3.48
C CYS A 82 -1.93 -0.18 -4.98
N GLY A 83 -2.25 -1.24 -5.73
CA GLY A 83 -2.47 -1.16 -7.18
C GLY A 83 -1.21 -1.08 -8.04
N GLN A 84 0.00 -1.17 -7.46
CA GLN A 84 1.26 -1.18 -8.21
C GLN A 84 1.28 -2.31 -9.24
N GLU A 85 1.62 -2.00 -10.50
CA GLU A 85 1.88 -3.00 -11.53
C GLU A 85 3.19 -3.74 -11.24
N LEU A 86 3.15 -5.07 -11.27
CA LEU A 86 4.24 -5.93 -10.84
C LEU A 86 4.95 -6.56 -12.04
N ASP A 87 6.27 -6.42 -12.10
CA ASP A 87 7.13 -7.11 -13.04
C ASP A 87 7.79 -8.32 -12.37
N TRP A 88 7.54 -9.50 -12.93
CA TRP A 88 8.00 -10.79 -12.40
C TRP A 88 9.16 -11.38 -13.19
N LYS A 89 9.65 -10.71 -14.26
CA LYS A 89 10.66 -11.26 -15.18
C LYS A 89 11.90 -11.81 -14.47
N ASP A 90 12.38 -11.12 -13.43
CA ASP A 90 13.59 -11.48 -12.70
C ASP A 90 13.32 -12.03 -11.28
N TYR A 91 12.06 -12.39 -10.97
CA TYR A 91 11.68 -12.83 -9.62
C TYR A 91 12.40 -14.11 -9.17
N SER A 92 12.87 -14.95 -10.10
CA SER A 92 13.70 -16.12 -9.77
C SER A 92 15.02 -15.76 -9.07
N ASN A 93 15.48 -14.52 -9.21
CA ASN A 93 16.68 -13.98 -8.57
C ASN A 93 16.36 -13.13 -7.33
N ALA A 94 15.11 -13.16 -6.82
CA ALA A 94 14.69 -12.35 -5.70
C ALA A 94 15.48 -12.69 -4.42
N ILE A 95 15.81 -11.65 -3.66
CA ILE A 95 16.52 -11.77 -2.39
C ILE A 95 15.54 -12.24 -1.31
N ILE A 96 15.90 -13.31 -0.60
CA ILE A 96 15.11 -13.82 0.52
C ILE A 96 15.56 -13.13 1.82
N ILE A 97 14.66 -12.37 2.42
CA ILE A 97 14.86 -11.68 3.70
C ILE A 97 14.35 -12.59 4.82
N PHE A 98 15.27 -13.03 5.68
CA PHE A 98 14.96 -13.79 6.90
C PHE A 98 14.60 -12.87 8.07
N PRO A 99 13.73 -13.32 8.99
CA PRO A 99 13.48 -12.58 10.22
C PRO A 99 14.78 -12.49 11.03
N SER A 100 15.07 -11.32 11.59
CA SER A 100 16.20 -11.14 12.50
C SER A 100 16.06 -12.06 13.71
N ARG A 101 17.13 -12.78 14.06
CA ARG A 101 17.20 -13.49 15.35
C ARG A 101 17.17 -12.44 16.47
N SER A 102 16.05 -12.40 17.20
CA SER A 102 15.92 -11.71 18.49
C SER A 102 16.63 -12.48 19.59
#